data_AF-A0A100W778-F1
#
_entry.id   AF-A0A100W778-F1
#
_cell.length_a   1.000
_cell.length_b   1.000
_cell.length_c   1.000
_cell.angle_alpha   90.00
_cell.angle_beta   90.00
_cell.angle_gamma   90.00
#
_symmetry.space_group_name_H-M   'P 1'
#
loop_
_entity.id
_entity.type
_entity.pdbx_description
1 polymer ?
#
loop_
_entity_poly.entity_id
_entity_poly.type
_entity_poly.pdbx_seq_one_letter_code
_entity_poly.pdbx_strand_id
1 'polypeptide(L)'
;MANASTLPIDEFDWDIVRYMVDWAPYGGPDEEDILPRFGMDVHRLNARFVELVTELTRHSGTVLTERQRHLLTRARELVPSTSCRPASSTARARRSGNNTPATLGLSPLDGQWTMRHGLWFWKQQVQQ
;
A
#
# COMPACT_ATOMS: atom_id res chain seq x y z
N MET A 1 -3.51 15.79 19.29
CA MET A 1 -4.18 16.60 18.25
C MET A 1 -3.90 15.93 16.91
N ALA A 2 -4.78 15.04 16.46
CA ALA A 2 -4.68 14.40 15.14
C ALA A 2 -5.85 14.94 14.32
N ASN A 3 -5.56 15.88 13.43
CA ASN A 3 -6.57 16.40 12.50
C ASN A 3 -6.68 15.36 11.38
N ALA A 4 -7.54 14.36 11.58
CA ALA A 4 -8.01 13.52 10.48
C ALA A 4 -8.86 14.43 9.59
N SER A 5 -8.19 15.15 8.69
CA SER A 5 -8.84 15.83 7.58
C SER A 5 -9.36 14.75 6.64
N THR A 6 -10.48 14.12 7.00
CA THR A 6 -11.32 13.34 6.08
C THR A 6 -11.95 14.35 5.12
N LEU A 7 -11.12 14.86 4.21
CA LEU A 7 -11.62 15.59 3.06
C LEU A 7 -12.27 14.57 2.12
N PRO A 8 -13.32 14.97 1.38
CA PRO A 8 -13.86 14.12 0.34
C PRO A 8 -12.75 13.78 -0.65
N ILE A 9 -12.58 12.49 -0.92
CA ILE A 9 -11.60 11.98 -1.88
C ILE A 9 -11.76 12.72 -3.20
N ASP A 10 -10.72 13.47 -3.55
CA ASP A 10 -10.73 14.38 -4.68
C ASP A 10 -10.13 13.75 -5.95
N GLU A 11 -10.09 14.50 -7.04
CA GLU A 11 -9.62 14.00 -8.33
C GLU A 11 -8.14 13.56 -8.29
N PHE A 12 -7.31 14.22 -7.48
CA PHE A 12 -5.90 13.86 -7.34
C PHE A 12 -5.75 12.49 -6.68
N ASP A 13 -6.54 12.22 -5.64
CA ASP A 13 -6.59 10.90 -5.00
C ASP A 13 -7.02 9.81 -6.00
N TRP A 14 -8.00 10.10 -6.87
CA TRP A 14 -8.40 9.18 -7.94
C TRP A 14 -7.32 8.97 -9.01
N ASP A 15 -6.51 9.99 -9.31
CA ASP A 15 -5.38 9.83 -10.23
C ASP A 15 -4.31 8.91 -9.66
N ILE A 16 -4.03 9.01 -8.35
CA ILE A 16 -3.13 8.07 -7.65
C ILE A 16 -3.63 6.64 -7.78
N VAL A 17 -4.91 6.39 -7.46
CA VAL A 17 -5.50 5.04 -7.55
C VAL A 17 -5.45 4.50 -8.98
N ARG A 18 -5.79 5.35 -9.96
CA ARG A 18 -5.72 4.98 -11.38
C ARG A 18 -4.31 4.60 -11.79
N TYR A 19 -3.36 5.47 -11.52
CA TYR A 19 -1.96 5.28 -11.87
C TYR A 19 -1.42 3.98 -11.29
N MET A 20 -1.63 3.73 -9.99
CA MET A 20 -1.20 2.50 -9.34
C MET A 20 -1.82 1.23 -9.95
N VAL A 21 -3.11 1.26 -10.28
CA VAL A 21 -3.80 0.13 -10.91
C VAL A 21 -3.31 -0.13 -12.34
N ASP A 22 -3.03 0.92 -13.10
CA ASP A 22 -2.52 0.81 -14.48
C ASP A 22 -1.09 0.25 -14.51
N TRP A 23 -0.28 0.55 -13.48
CA TRP A 23 1.11 0.08 -13.36
C TRP A 23 1.27 -1.29 -12.69
N ALA A 24 0.23 -1.81 -12.04
CA ALA A 24 0.26 -3.11 -11.38
C ALA A 24 0.65 -4.30 -12.29
N PRO A 25 0.25 -4.39 -13.57
CA PRO A 25 0.71 -5.48 -14.45
C PRO A 25 2.22 -5.43 -14.75
N TYR A 26 2.86 -4.28 -14.58
CA TYR A 26 4.23 -4.03 -15.03
C TYR A 26 5.28 -4.09 -13.91
N GLY A 27 4.87 -4.32 -12.65
CA GLY A 27 5.78 -4.33 -11.51
C GLY A 27 5.67 -3.13 -10.59
N GLY A 28 4.70 -2.25 -10.83
CA GLY A 28 4.56 -0.99 -10.13
C GLY A 28 5.11 0.20 -10.93
N PRO A 29 4.82 1.43 -10.47
CA PRO A 29 5.23 2.62 -11.19
C PRO A 29 6.71 2.98 -10.98
N ASP A 30 7.33 3.54 -12.01
CA ASP A 30 8.70 4.04 -12.00
C ASP A 30 8.85 5.34 -11.18
N GLU A 31 9.89 5.41 -10.35
CA GLU A 31 10.19 6.55 -9.47
C GLU A 31 10.42 7.87 -10.23
N GLU A 32 11.03 7.77 -11.40
CA GLU A 32 11.40 8.93 -12.24
C GLU A 32 10.15 9.67 -12.78
N ASP A 33 9.05 8.96 -12.99
CA ASP A 33 7.78 9.51 -13.48
C ASP A 33 6.89 10.01 -12.33
N ILE A 34 7.07 9.48 -11.12
CA ILE A 34 6.22 9.78 -9.97
C ILE A 34 6.50 11.18 -9.42
N LEU A 35 7.77 11.55 -9.27
CA LEU A 35 8.14 12.83 -8.67
C LEU A 35 7.67 14.04 -9.51
N PRO A 36 7.86 14.08 -10.84
CA PRO A 36 7.35 15.16 -11.67
C PRO A 36 5.82 15.23 -11.72
N ARG A 37 5.14 14.09 -11.55
CA ARG A 37 3.68 13.99 -11.71
C ARG A 37 2.90 14.25 -10.43
N PHE A 38 3.36 13.69 -9.31
CA PHE A 38 2.65 13.73 -8.03
C PHE A 38 3.35 14.60 -6.97
N GLY A 39 4.57 15.07 -7.24
CA GLY A 39 5.34 15.88 -6.30
C GLY A 39 5.74 15.12 -5.02
N MET A 40 5.69 13.78 -5.06
CA MET A 40 6.06 12.90 -3.96
C MET A 40 6.87 11.72 -4.50
N ASP A 41 7.56 11.00 -3.63
CA ASP A 41 8.27 9.77 -3.98
C ASP A 41 7.33 8.56 -4.05
N VAL A 42 7.82 7.45 -4.60
CA VAL A 42 7.06 6.20 -4.75
C VAL A 42 6.57 5.63 -3.41
N HIS A 43 7.31 5.80 -2.31
CA HIS A 43 6.90 5.28 -1.01
C HIS A 43 5.70 6.06 -0.47
N ARG A 44 5.75 7.40 -0.56
CA ARG A 44 4.64 8.27 -0.17
C ARG A 44 3.40 8.05 -1.05
N LEU A 45 3.59 7.85 -2.36
CA LEU A 45 2.52 7.50 -3.29
C LEU A 45 1.85 6.16 -2.91
N ASN A 46 2.65 5.14 -2.61
CA ASN A 46 2.16 3.82 -2.18
C ASN A 46 1.41 3.89 -0.84
N ALA A 47 1.96 4.61 0.15
CA ALA A 47 1.30 4.80 1.44
C ALA A 47 -0.06 5.48 1.24
N ARG A 48 -0.10 6.52 0.40
CA ARG A 48 -1.34 7.22 0.07
C ARG A 48 -2.34 6.32 -0.65
N PHE A 49 -1.88 5.50 -1.60
CA PHE A 49 -2.72 4.52 -2.28
C PHE A 49 -3.38 3.53 -1.30
N VAL A 50 -2.61 2.96 -0.37
CA VAL A 50 -3.13 2.02 0.64
C VAL A 50 -4.14 2.70 1.56
N GLU A 51 -3.88 3.94 2.00
CA GLU A 51 -4.81 4.74 2.78
C GLU A 51 -6.13 4.95 2.03
N LEU A 52 -6.08 5.40 0.78
CA LEU A 52 -7.25 5.67 -0.05
C LEU A 52 -8.09 4.42 -0.30
N VAL A 53 -7.47 3.29 -0.65
CA VAL A 53 -8.18 2.02 -0.86
C VAL A 53 -8.84 1.56 0.45
N THR A 54 -8.15 1.72 1.58
CA THR A 54 -8.69 1.37 2.90
C THR A 54 -9.87 2.26 3.27
N GLU A 55 -9.76 3.57 3.08
CA GLU A 55 -10.80 4.55 3.37
C GLU A 55 -12.03 4.32 2.47
N LEU A 56 -11.84 4.22 1.15
CA LEU A 56 -12.92 3.92 0.19
C LEU A 56 -13.63 2.60 0.49
N THR A 57 -12.88 1.58 0.94
CA THR A 57 -13.47 0.29 1.31
C THR A 57 -14.29 0.38 2.60
N ARG A 58 -13.89 1.22 3.56
CA ARG A 58 -14.61 1.44 4.83
C ARG A 58 -15.83 2.33 4.64
N HIS A 59 -15.75 3.33 3.76
CA HIS A 59 -16.80 4.31 3.51
C HIS A 59 -17.70 3.90 2.34
N SER A 60 -18.51 2.85 2.55
CA SER A 60 -19.49 2.35 1.58
C SER A 60 -20.64 3.32 1.25
N GLY A 61 -20.76 4.43 1.99
CA GLY A 61 -21.75 5.49 1.76
C GLY A 61 -21.34 6.54 0.73
N THR A 62 -20.14 6.46 0.15
CA THR A 62 -19.70 7.38 -0.91
C THR A 62 -20.40 7.05 -2.24
N VAL A 63 -20.99 8.06 -2.89
CA VAL A 63 -21.60 7.89 -4.21
C VAL A 63 -20.50 7.80 -5.26
N LEU A 64 -20.08 6.58 -5.56
CA LEU A 64 -19.09 6.29 -6.59
C LEU A 64 -19.77 6.08 -7.95
N THR A 65 -19.16 6.63 -9.00
CA THR A 65 -19.49 6.27 -10.38
C THR A 65 -19.11 4.81 -10.66
N GLU A 66 -19.69 4.22 -11.70
CA GLU A 66 -19.38 2.83 -12.09
C GLU A 66 -17.88 2.63 -12.39
N ARG A 67 -17.27 3.62 -13.06
CA ARG A 67 -15.83 3.63 -13.33
C ARG A 67 -15.00 3.60 -12.05
N GLN A 68 -15.37 4.41 -11.06
CA GLN A 68 -14.68 4.46 -9.76
C GLN A 68 -14.87 3.16 -8.98
N ARG A 69 -16.06 2.54 -9.04
CA ARG A 69 -16.30 1.23 -8.40
C ARG A 69 -15.42 0.15 -9.00
N HIS A 70 -15.35 0.05 -10.33
CA HIS A 70 -14.47 -0.90 -10.99
C HIS A 70 -13.00 -0.66 -10.65
N LEU A 71 -12.57 0.60 -10.63
CA LEU A 71 -11.21 0.95 -10.27
C LEU A 71 -10.88 0.56 -8.82
N LEU A 72 -11.79 0.85 -7.88
CA LEU A 72 -11.63 0.46 -6.48
C LEU A 72 -11.58 -1.05 -6.31
N THR A 73 -12.40 -1.81 -7.03
CA THR A 73 -12.35 -3.29 -7.00
C THR A 73 -10.97 -3.79 -7.40
N ARG A 74 -10.40 -3.29 -8.50
CA ARG A 74 -9.03 -3.65 -8.91
C ARG A 74 -7.99 -3.21 -7.88
N ALA A 75 -8.12 -1.99 -7.34
CA ALA A 75 -7.18 -1.47 -6.35
C ALA A 75 -7.18 -2.30 -5.06
N ARG A 76 -8.33 -2.83 -4.64
CA ARG A 76 -8.45 -3.74 -3.48
C ARG A 76 -7.73 -5.07 -3.67
N GLU A 77 -7.59 -5.55 -4.91
CA GLU A 77 -6.82 -6.77 -5.18
C GLU A 77 -5.31 -6.54 -5.02
N LEU A 78 -4.85 -5.29 -5.19
CA LEU A 78 -3.44 -4.91 -5.09
C LEU A 78 -2.99 -4.61 -3.66
N VAL A 79 -3.94 -4.23 -2.79
CA VAL A 79 -3.68 -4.00 -1.37
C VAL A 79 -4.03 -5.28 -0.61
N PRO A 80 -3.04 -6.07 -0.14
CA PRO A 80 -3.33 -7.21 0.70
C PRO A 80 -4.02 -6.71 1.96
N SER A 81 -5.22 -7.22 2.25
CA SER A 81 -5.91 -7.01 3.52
C SER A 81 -4.91 -7.23 4.65
N THR A 82 -4.54 -6.18 5.37
CA THR A 82 -3.60 -6.20 6.50
C THR A 82 -4.16 -6.94 7.72
N SER A 83 -5.09 -7.88 7.51
CA SER A 83 -5.59 -8.82 8.50
C SER A 83 -5.08 -10.23 8.22
N CYS A 84 -3.75 -10.40 8.22
CA CYS A 84 -3.22 -11.59 8.88
C CYS A 84 -3.17 -11.25 10.37
N ARG A 85 -4.30 -11.45 11.06
CA ARG A 85 -4.30 -11.66 12.51
C ARG A 85 -3.23 -12.72 12.79
N PRO A 86 -2.17 -12.46 13.59
CA PRO A 86 -1.35 -13.56 14.07
C PRO A 86 -2.26 -14.40 14.94
N ALA A 87 -2.81 -15.49 14.38
CA ALA A 87 -3.25 -16.58 15.21
C ALA A 87 -2.02 -16.96 16.03
N SER A 88 -2.12 -16.78 17.34
CA SER A 88 -1.09 -17.04 18.34
C SER A 88 -0.35 -18.34 18.04
N SER A 89 0.72 -18.27 17.25
CA SER A 89 1.64 -19.38 17.08
C SER A 89 2.59 -19.30 18.26
N THR A 90 2.14 -19.88 19.37
CA THR A 90 2.99 -20.39 20.43
C THR A 90 4.01 -21.33 19.80
N ALA A 91 5.15 -20.78 19.39
CA ALA A 91 6.31 -21.54 18.97
C ALA A 91 7.50 -21.06 19.80
N ARG A 92 7.60 -21.64 20.99
CA ARG A 92 8.80 -21.63 21.82
C ARG A 92 9.88 -22.41 21.07
N ALA A 93 10.68 -21.74 20.25
CA ALA A 93 11.91 -22.31 19.70
C ALA A 93 13.10 -21.51 20.18
N ARG A 94 13.87 -22.14 21.07
CA ARG A 94 15.14 -21.65 21.60
C ARG A 94 16.19 -21.60 20.48
N ARG A 95 16.86 -20.45 20.37
CA ARG A 95 18.32 -20.24 20.24
C ARG A 95 19.07 -20.99 19.12
N SER A 96 19.58 -20.24 18.14
CA SER A 96 20.99 -20.33 17.69
C SER A 96 21.29 -19.17 16.72
N GLY A 97 22.39 -18.46 16.94
CA GLY A 97 22.68 -17.17 16.32
C GLY A 97 23.33 -17.22 14.94
N ASN A 98 23.33 -16.06 14.27
CA ASN A 98 24.55 -15.49 13.70
C ASN A 98 24.39 -13.98 13.48
N ASN A 99 25.48 -13.27 13.76
CA ASN A 99 25.65 -11.83 13.76
C ASN A 99 25.21 -11.12 12.47
N THR A 100 24.56 -9.97 12.62
CA THR A 100 24.74 -8.84 11.70
C THR A 100 24.73 -7.56 12.55
N PRO A 101 25.76 -6.71 12.47
CA PRO A 101 25.85 -5.53 13.32
C PRO A 101 24.79 -4.51 12.93
N ALA A 102 24.14 -3.97 13.96
CA ALA A 102 23.15 -2.91 13.90
C ALA A 102 23.66 -1.72 13.08
N THR A 103 23.09 -1.54 11.88
CA THR A 103 22.99 -0.23 11.26
C THR A 103 21.70 0.38 11.78
N LEU A 104 21.82 1.49 12.50
CA LEU A 104 20.70 2.37 12.86
C LEU A 104 20.11 2.96 11.57
N GLY A 105 19.30 2.16 10.88
CA GLY A 105 18.43 2.60 9.80
C GLY A 105 17.01 2.48 10.33
N LEU A 106 16.36 3.61 10.58
CA LEU A 106 14.91 3.66 10.59
C LEU A 106 14.50 3.23 9.17
N SER A 107 14.18 1.94 8.96
CA SER A 107 13.72 1.46 7.65
C SER A 107 12.43 2.20 7.34
N PRO A 108 12.42 3.09 6.33
CA PRO A 108 11.26 3.87 6.02
C PRO A 108 10.29 2.97 5.26
N LEU A 109 9.56 2.11 5.96
CA LEU A 109 8.41 1.39 5.41
C LEU A 109 8.68 0.82 4.00
N ASP A 110 9.78 0.07 3.83
CA ASP A 110 10.10 -0.61 2.58
C ASP A 110 9.04 -1.68 2.30
N GLY A 111 7.91 -1.23 1.76
CA GLY A 111 7.04 -2.14 1.05
C GLY A 111 7.72 -2.51 -0.27
N GLN A 112 7.47 -3.72 -0.72
CA GLN A 112 8.02 -4.21 -1.97
C GLN A 112 6.88 -4.72 -2.84
N TRP A 113 6.95 -4.42 -4.13
CA TRP A 113 6.14 -5.10 -5.12
C TRP A 113 6.55 -6.56 -5.18
N THR A 114 5.58 -7.44 -4.97
CA THR A 114 5.79 -8.88 -5.00
C THR A 114 4.78 -9.49 -5.96
N MET A 115 5.23 -10.52 -6.69
CA MET A 115 4.41 -11.20 -7.69
C MET A 115 3.64 -12.36 -7.03
N ARG A 116 2.31 -12.38 -7.17
CA ARG A 116 1.45 -13.52 -6.82
C ARG A 116 0.48 -13.79 -7.95
N HIS A 117 0.45 -15.04 -8.40
CA HIS A 117 -0.47 -15.50 -9.46
C HIS A 117 -0.44 -14.65 -10.74
N GLY A 118 0.74 -14.14 -11.14
CA GLY A 118 0.88 -13.30 -12.34
C GLY A 118 0.52 -11.83 -12.14
N LEU A 119 0.12 -11.42 -10.93
CA LEU A 119 -0.20 -10.04 -10.59
C LEU A 119 0.83 -9.52 -9.57
N TRP A 120 1.29 -8.28 -9.76
CA TRP A 120 2.08 -7.60 -8.76
C TRP A 120 1.16 -6.97 -7.72
N PHE A 121 1.44 -7.23 -6.45
CA PHE A 121 0.74 -6.64 -5.33
C PHE A 121 1.76 -5.98 -4.41
N TRP A 122 1.34 -4.91 -3.74
CA TRP A 122 2.20 -4.20 -2.80
C TRP A 122 2.18 -4.93 -1.46
N LYS A 123 3.34 -5.27 -0.91
CA LYS A 123 3.44 -5.87 0.43
C LYS A 123 4.19 -4.94 1.36
N GLN A 124 3.52 -4.49 2.42
CA GLN A 124 4.15 -3.74 3.50
C GLN A 124 4.96 -4.70 4.40
N GLN A 125 6.26 -4.43 4.60
CA GLN A 125 7.04 -5.13 5.63
C GLN A 125 6.74 -4.53 7.00
N VAL A 126 6.39 -5.37 7.97
CA VAL A 126 6.23 -4.96 9.37
C VAL A 126 7.58 -5.14 10.06
N GLN A 127 8.15 -4.07 10.60
CA GLN A 127 9.33 -4.14 11.45
C GLN A 127 8.92 -4.73 12.82
N GLN A 128 9.52 -5.86 13.19
CA GLN A 128 9.30 -6.53 14.49
C GLN A 128 10.02 -5.82 15.63
#